data_AF-A0A939HSP8-F1
#
_entry.id   AF-A0A939HSP8-F1
#
_cell.length_a   1.000
_cell.length_b   1.000
_cell.length_c   1.000
_cell.angle_alpha   90.00
_cell.angle_beta   90.00
_cell.angle_gamma   90.00
#
_symmetry.space_group_name_H-M   'P 1'
#
loop_
_entity.id
_entity.type
_entity.pdbx_description
1 polymer ?
#
loop_
_entity_poly.entity_id
_entity_poly.type
_entity_poly.pdbx_seq_one_letter_code
_entity_poly.pdbx_strand_id
1 'polypeptide(L)' 'MTLNANEYKALKALYNSTSGDNWRTNTGWKDWDFSSETPPSADVVNGWYGVVRFVPA' A
#
# COMPACT_ATOMS: atom_id res chain seq x y z
N MET A 1 -1.04 -4.27 -13.98
CA MET A 1 -2.32 -3.56 -13.75
C MET A 1 -2.09 -2.43 -12.77
N THR A 2 -2.71 -1.26 -12.93
CA THR A 2 -2.51 -0.09 -12.05
C THR A 2 -3.41 -0.17 -10.83
N LEU A 3 -2.90 0.14 -9.63
CA LEU A 3 -3.73 0.31 -8.44
C LEU A 3 -4.64 1.53 -8.63
N ASN A 4 -5.86 1.49 -8.09
CA ASN A 4 -6.74 2.65 -8.21
C ASN A 4 -6.24 3.80 -7.29
N ALA A 5 -6.44 5.05 -7.69
CA ALA A 5 -5.90 6.19 -6.94
C ALA A 5 -6.54 6.36 -5.55
N ASN A 6 -7.78 5.90 -5.36
CA ASN A 6 -8.48 6.00 -4.08
C ASN A 6 -8.00 4.93 -3.08
N GLU A 7 -7.68 3.72 -3.53
CA GLU A 7 -7.01 2.66 -2.78
C GLU A 7 -5.66 3.16 -2.30
N TYR A 8 -4.86 3.75 -3.20
CA TYR A 8 -3.57 4.30 -2.80
C TYR A 8 -3.71 5.40 -1.73
N LYS A 9 -4.66 6.33 -1.89
CA LYS A 9 -4.94 7.35 -0.87
C LYS A 9 -5.35 6.74 0.47
N ALA A 10 -6.18 5.71 0.46
CA ALA A 10 -6.60 5.02 1.67
C ALA A 10 -5.43 4.30 2.37
N LEU A 11 -4.58 3.59 1.60
CA LEU A 11 -3.39 2.91 2.12
C LEU A 11 -2.38 3.93 2.69
N LYS A 12 -2.14 5.04 2.01
CA LYS A 12 -1.28 6.14 2.49
C LYS A 12 -1.84 6.78 3.76
N ALA A 13 -3.15 6.99 3.85
CA ALA A 13 -3.79 7.50 5.06
C ALA A 13 -3.65 6.52 6.23
N LEU A 14 -3.84 5.22 6.00
CA LEU A 14 -3.63 4.18 7.01
C LEU A 14 -2.18 4.18 7.53
N TYR A 15 -1.21 4.17 6.62
CA TYR A 15 0.21 4.20 6.95
C TYR A 15 0.57 5.43 7.80
N ASN A 16 0.17 6.62 7.36
CA ASN A 16 0.50 7.87 8.07
C ASN A 16 -0.22 8.00 9.42
N SER A 17 -1.50 7.63 9.51
CA SER A 17 -2.30 7.80 10.73
C SER A 17 -1.92 6.84 11.87
N THR A 18 -1.20 5.77 11.56
CA THR A 18 -0.81 4.74 12.54
C THR A 18 0.70 4.64 12.72
N SER A 19 1.45 5.64 12.22
CA SER A 19 2.91 5.67 12.25
C SER A 19 3.52 4.41 11.63
N GLY A 20 3.23 4.18 10.34
CA GLY A 20 3.61 2.99 9.57
C GLY A 20 5.09 2.63 9.58
N ASP A 21 5.95 3.63 9.74
CA ASP A 21 7.40 3.45 9.96
C ASP A 21 7.71 2.58 11.19
N ASN A 22 6.86 2.64 12.22
CA ASN A 22 7.03 1.94 13.50
C ASN A 22 6.30 0.58 13.56
N TRP A 23 5.64 0.16 12.48
CA TRP A 23 4.96 -1.14 12.45
C TRP A 23 5.98 -2.27 12.57
N ARG A 24 5.67 -3.24 13.45
CA ARG A 24 6.54 -4.43 13.65
C ARG A 24 6.63 -5.32 12.42
N THR A 25 5.57 -5.38 11.62
CA THR A 25 5.51 -6.12 10.37
C THR A 25 4.98 -5.20 9.28
N ASN A 26 5.87 -4.76 8.39
CA ASN A 26 5.58 -3.79 7.34
C ASN A 26 6.28 -4.14 6.02
N THR A 27 6.45 -5.43 5.74
CA THR A 27 7.02 -5.93 4.47
C THR A 27 6.29 -5.30 3.29
N GLY A 28 7.05 -4.74 2.35
CA GLY A 28 6.53 -4.01 1.19
C GLY A 28 6.10 -2.57 1.49
N TRP A 29 5.46 -2.33 2.64
CA TRP A 29 5.05 -0.99 3.08
C TRP A 29 6.26 -0.07 3.31
N LYS A 30 7.26 -0.53 4.07
CA LYS A 30 8.46 0.27 4.39
C LYS A 30 9.36 0.56 3.18
N ASP A 31 9.18 -0.21 2.11
CA ASP A 31 9.99 -0.14 0.91
C ASP A 31 9.37 0.81 -0.14
N TRP A 32 8.16 1.31 0.12
CA TRP A 32 7.44 2.21 -0.76
C TRP A 32 7.62 3.68 -0.37
N ASP A 33 7.75 4.55 -1.38
CA ASP A 33 7.79 6.00 -1.19
C ASP A 33 6.38 6.59 -1.08
N PHE A 34 5.92 6.80 0.15
CA PHE A 34 4.64 7.45 0.42
C PHE A 34 4.62 8.95 0.12
N SER A 35 5.74 9.60 -0.22
CA SER A 35 5.74 10.97 -0.72
C SER A 35 5.24 11.06 -2.17
N SER A 36 5.38 9.99 -2.95
CA SER A 36 4.91 9.89 -4.33
C SER A 36 3.40 10.15 -4.45
N GLU A 37 3.01 11.00 -5.41
CA GLU A 37 1.63 11.18 -5.84
C GLU A 37 1.16 10.11 -6.82
N THR A 38 2.10 9.40 -7.46
CA THR A 38 1.80 8.34 -8.43
C THR A 38 1.63 7.01 -7.70
N PRO A 39 0.47 6.34 -7.81
CA PRO A 39 0.25 5.04 -7.18
C PRO A 39 1.23 3.96 -7.68
N PRO A 40 1.62 3.00 -6.81
CA PRO A 40 2.26 1.77 -7.25
C PRO A 40 1.36 0.95 -8.19
N SER A 41 1.95 0.00 -8.91
CA SER A 41 1.15 -1.02 -9.59
C SER A 41 0.43 -1.91 -8.57
N ALA A 42 -0.69 -2.51 -8.96
CA ALA A 42 -1.43 -3.42 -8.10
C ALA A 42 -0.58 -4.65 -7.69
N ASP A 43 0.38 -5.04 -8.53
CA ASP A 43 1.25 -6.20 -8.30
C ASP A 43 2.28 -5.91 -7.20
N VAL A 44 2.77 -4.66 -7.10
CA VAL A 44 3.63 -4.22 -5.99
C VAL A 44 2.86 -4.28 -4.67
N VAL A 45 1.63 -3.73 -4.65
CA VAL A 45 0.79 -3.67 -3.46
C VAL A 45 0.32 -5.05 -3.01
N ASN A 46 0.13 -6.00 -3.93
CA ASN A 46 -0.20 -7.38 -3.59
C ASN A 46 0.94 -8.11 -2.85
N GLY A 47 2.17 -7.58 -2.88
CA GLY A 47 3.29 -8.07 -2.08
C GLY A 47 3.35 -7.49 -0.67
N TRP A 48 2.49 -6.53 -0.34
CA TRP A 48 2.50 -5.88 0.98
C TRP A 48 1.86 -6.78 2.03
N TYR A 49 2.47 -6.81 3.20
CA TYR A 49 1.94 -7.60 4.30
C TYR A 49 0.51 -7.15 4.66
N GLY A 50 -0.43 -8.10 4.70
CA GLY A 50 -1.82 -7.87 5.07
C GLY A 50 -2.70 -7.24 3.97
N VAL A 51 -2.16 -6.96 2.79
CA VAL A 51 -2.95 -6.49 1.65
C VAL A 51 -3.29 -7.69 0.76
N VAL A 52 -4.57 -7.85 0.44
CA VAL A 52 -5.04 -8.88 -0.49
C VAL A 52 -5.77 -8.22 -1.64
N ARG A 53 -5.34 -8.55 -2.86
CA ARG A 53 -6.11 -8.20 -4.05
C ARG A 53 -7.26 -9.19 -4.21
N PHE A 54 -8.49 -8.72 -4.10
CA PHE A 54 -9.64 -9.53 -4.48
C PHE A 54 -9.76 -9.55 -6.01
N VAL A 55 -9.71 -10.74 -6.59
CA VAL A 55 -10.03 -10.97 -8.00
C VAL A 55 -11.31 -11.82 -8.01
N PRO A 56 -12.48 -11.24 -8.31
CA PRO A 56 -13.72 -12.01 -8.37
C PRO A 56 -13.62 -13.10 -9.45
N ALA A 57 -14.20 -14.26 -9.16
CA ALA A 57 -14.35 -15.39 -10.08
C ALA A 57 -15.42 -15.14 -11.15
#